data_AF-A0A7J5EG48-F1
#
_entry.id   AF-A0A7J5EG48-F1
#
_cell.length_a   1.000
_cell.length_b   1.000
_cell.length_c   1.000
_cell.angle_alpha   90.00
_cell.angle_beta   90.00
_cell.angle_gamma   90.00
#
_symmetry.space_group_name_H-M   'P 1'
#
loop_
_entity.id
_entity.type
_entity.pdbx_description
1 polymer ?
#
loop_
_entity_poly.entity_id
_entity_poly.type
_entity_poly.pdbx_seq_one_letter_code
_entity_poly.pdbx_strand_id
1 'polypeptide(L)'
;MRREIARIHRESNTTSLYVTHDQIEAMTLADRIVVLKDGTLQQVGSPLEIYQRPANRFVAGFFGTPGMNFLPGDVVRRPDGRHDVVIGIRPEDIGLDRRADRVPLPGAVQLREVLGAEVVLHVASQAGEVTVRADARTV
;
A
#
# COMPACT_ATOMS: atom_id res chain seq x y z
N MET A 1 -20.60 3.05 -14.63
CA MET A 1 -19.85 2.35 -15.69
C MET A 1 -19.04 1.14 -15.21
N ARG A 2 -18.25 1.21 -14.12
CA ARG A 2 -17.37 0.11 -13.67
C ARG A 2 -18.03 -1.26 -13.46
N ARG A 3 -19.24 -1.29 -12.87
CA ARG A 3 -20.01 -2.53 -12.67
C ARG A 3 -20.43 -3.19 -13.98
N GLU A 4 -20.73 -2.40 -15.01
CA GLU A 4 -21.19 -2.90 -16.31
C GLU A 4 -20.05 -3.59 -17.07
N ILE A 5 -18.84 -3.03 -17.02
CA ILE A 5 -17.64 -3.62 -17.63
C ILE A 5 -17.24 -4.90 -16.89
N ALA A 6 -17.27 -4.88 -15.54
CA ALA A 6 -16.99 -6.08 -14.74
C ALA A 6 -18.00 -7.20 -15.00
N ARG A 7 -19.28 -6.85 -15.22
CA ARG A 7 -20.34 -7.80 -15.56
C ARG A 7 -20.13 -8.40 -16.96
N ILE A 8 -19.95 -7.57 -17.98
CA ILE A 8 -19.68 -8.02 -19.36
C ILE A 8 -18.42 -8.89 -19.42
N HIS A 9 -17.36 -8.50 -18.69
CA HIS A 9 -16.12 -9.28 -18.66
C HIS A 9 -16.28 -10.64 -17.96
N ARG A 10 -17.06 -10.74 -16.88
CA ARG A 10 -17.36 -12.03 -16.24
C ARG A 10 -18.31 -12.91 -17.04
N GLU A 11 -19.26 -12.31 -17.74
CA GLU A 11 -20.26 -13.02 -18.55
C GLU A 11 -19.66 -13.49 -19.90
N SER A 12 -18.68 -12.76 -20.41
CA SER A 12 -17.93 -13.13 -21.61
C SER A 12 -16.73 -13.97 -21.20
N ASN A 13 -16.79 -15.30 -21.35
CA ASN A 13 -15.67 -16.24 -21.10
C ASN A 13 -14.46 -16.05 -22.05
N THR A 14 -14.16 -14.82 -22.44
CA THR A 14 -13.11 -14.44 -23.38
C THR A 14 -11.91 -13.93 -22.60
N THR A 15 -10.75 -14.53 -22.86
CA THR A 15 -9.47 -14.03 -22.34
C THR A 15 -9.27 -12.60 -22.81
N SER A 16 -9.17 -11.65 -21.86
CA SER A 16 -9.03 -10.23 -22.15
C SER A 16 -7.76 -9.68 -21.51
N LEU A 17 -7.11 -8.75 -22.20
CA LEU A 17 -6.00 -7.97 -21.67
C LEU A 17 -6.47 -6.53 -21.49
N TYR A 18 -6.33 -5.99 -20.28
CA TYR A 18 -6.72 -4.62 -19.95
C TYR A 18 -5.51 -3.84 -19.45
N VAL A 19 -5.28 -2.64 -20.00
CA VAL A 19 -4.17 -1.76 -19.65
C VAL A 19 -4.73 -0.50 -19.02
N THR A 20 -4.25 -0.16 -17.81
CA THR A 20 -4.67 1.02 -17.07
C THR A 20 -3.51 1.59 -16.27
N HIS A 21 -3.62 2.87 -15.93
CA HIS A 21 -2.77 3.56 -14.96
C HIS A 21 -3.45 3.70 -13.59
N ASP A 22 -4.74 3.35 -13.47
CA ASP A 22 -5.49 3.41 -12.22
C ASP A 22 -5.41 2.07 -11.48
N GLN A 23 -4.79 2.13 -10.29
CA GLN A 23 -4.70 0.99 -9.38
C GLN A 23 -6.07 0.42 -8.99
N ILE A 24 -7.10 1.25 -8.79
CA ILE A 24 -8.42 0.76 -8.38
C ILE A 24 -9.04 -0.07 -9.51
N GLU A 25 -8.78 0.29 -10.78
CA GLU A 25 -9.25 -0.50 -11.92
C GLU A 25 -8.55 -1.86 -11.96
N ALA A 26 -7.22 -1.86 -11.83
CA ALA A 26 -6.43 -3.08 -11.79
C ALA A 26 -6.87 -4.00 -10.62
N MET A 27 -7.11 -3.43 -9.44
CA MET A 27 -7.48 -4.18 -8.23
C MET A 27 -8.89 -4.76 -8.25
N THR A 28 -9.82 -4.16 -9.00
CA THR A 28 -11.25 -4.55 -8.99
C THR A 28 -11.67 -5.39 -10.20
N LEU A 29 -10.97 -5.26 -11.33
CA LEU A 29 -11.36 -5.88 -12.58
C LEU A 29 -10.54 -7.13 -12.93
N ALA A 30 -9.27 -7.17 -12.53
CA ALA A 30 -8.34 -8.18 -12.99
C ALA A 30 -8.33 -9.43 -12.08
N ASP A 31 -8.30 -10.61 -12.69
CA ASP A 31 -7.95 -11.85 -11.99
C ASP A 31 -6.46 -11.90 -11.66
N ARG A 32 -5.63 -11.36 -12.56
CA ARG A 32 -4.18 -11.22 -12.41
C ARG A 32 -3.71 -9.86 -12.91
N ILE A 33 -2.81 -9.24 -12.16
CA ILE A 33 -2.19 -7.96 -12.46
C ILE A 33 -0.73 -8.20 -12.87
N VAL A 34 -0.31 -7.57 -13.97
CA VAL A 34 1.09 -7.46 -14.38
C VAL A 34 1.53 -6.02 -14.14
N VAL A 35 2.47 -5.83 -13.22
CA VAL A 35 3.00 -4.50 -12.89
C VAL A 35 4.26 -4.24 -13.70
N LEU A 36 4.27 -3.17 -14.48
CA LEU A 36 5.40 -2.73 -15.29
C LEU A 36 5.94 -1.39 -14.76
N LYS A 37 7.25 -1.20 -14.86
CA LYS A 37 7.93 0.08 -14.63
C LYS A 37 9.03 0.22 -15.67
N ASP A 38 9.03 1.33 -16.42
CA ASP A 38 10.04 1.63 -17.44
C ASP A 38 10.25 0.47 -18.43
N GLY A 39 9.15 -0.16 -18.88
CA GLY A 39 9.17 -1.31 -19.78
C GLY A 39 9.61 -2.64 -19.13
N THR A 40 9.95 -2.65 -17.85
CA THR A 40 10.41 -3.84 -17.12
C THR A 40 9.33 -4.39 -16.20
N LEU A 41 9.11 -5.71 -16.27
CA LEU A 41 8.19 -6.41 -15.38
C LEU A 41 8.69 -6.39 -13.94
N GLN A 42 7.85 -5.89 -13.05
CA GLN A 42 8.13 -5.75 -11.62
C GLN A 42 7.55 -6.92 -10.83
N GLN A 43 6.29 -7.27 -11.11
CA GLN A 43 5.58 -8.35 -10.43
C GLN A 43 4.38 -8.83 -11.24
N VAL A 44 4.02 -10.10 -11.09
CA VAL A 44 2.74 -10.65 -11.53
C VAL A 44 2.09 -11.38 -10.36
N GLY A 45 0.79 -11.14 -10.15
CA GLY A 45 0.03 -11.81 -9.09
C GLY A 45 -1.45 -11.46 -9.14
N SER A 46 -2.25 -12.09 -8.31
CA SER A 46 -3.62 -11.64 -8.03
C SER A 46 -3.61 -10.26 -7.34
N PRO A 47 -4.72 -9.50 -7.39
CA PRO A 47 -4.83 -8.22 -6.69
C PRO A 47 -4.39 -8.29 -5.22
N LEU A 48 -4.80 -9.34 -4.51
CA LEU A 48 -4.47 -9.52 -3.10
C LEU A 48 -2.98 -9.79 -2.89
N GLU A 49 -2.34 -10.60 -3.73
CA GLU A 49 -0.91 -10.89 -3.65
C GLU A 49 -0.06 -9.64 -3.92
N ILE A 50 -0.43 -8.85 -4.93
CA ILE A 50 0.25 -7.58 -5.23
C ILE A 50 0.19 -6.64 -4.02
N TYR A 51 -0.97 -6.57 -3.36
CA TYR A 51 -1.17 -5.70 -2.21
C TYR A 51 -0.43 -6.15 -0.95
N GLN A 52 -0.57 -7.43 -0.60
CA GLN A 52 -0.07 -8.01 0.65
C GLN A 52 1.41 -8.41 0.61
N ARG A 53 1.91 -8.79 -0.58
CA ARG A 53 3.28 -9.29 -0.77
C ARG A 53 3.92 -8.58 -1.98
N PRO A 54 4.14 -7.26 -1.90
CA PRO A 54 4.82 -6.54 -2.95
C PRO A 54 6.26 -7.02 -3.10
N ALA A 55 6.68 -7.30 -4.33
CA ALA A 55 8.00 -7.84 -4.64
C ALA A 55 9.13 -6.83 -4.46
N ASN A 56 8.82 -5.52 -4.50
CA ASN A 56 9.79 -4.46 -4.34
C ASN A 56 9.13 -3.16 -3.83
N ARG A 57 9.97 -2.16 -3.50
CA ARG A 57 9.53 -0.86 -2.97
C ARG A 57 8.60 -0.11 -3.92
N PHE A 58 8.80 -0.24 -5.23
CA PHE A 58 7.94 0.42 -6.21
C PHE A 58 6.53 -0.17 -6.17
N VAL A 59 6.37 -1.50 -6.21
CA VAL A 59 5.04 -2.14 -6.12
C VAL A 59 4.39 -1.83 -4.77
N ALA A 60 5.16 -1.87 -3.69
CA ALA A 60 4.69 -1.53 -2.35
C ALA A 60 4.17 -0.09 -2.27
N GLY A 61 4.90 0.88 -2.85
CA GLY A 61 4.51 2.29 -2.84
C GLY A 61 3.39 2.62 -3.82
N PHE A 62 3.30 1.89 -4.94
CA PHE A 62 2.34 2.17 -6.01
C PHE A 62 0.93 1.67 -5.69
N PHE A 63 0.79 0.48 -5.10
CA PHE A 63 -0.52 -0.09 -4.74
C PHE A 63 -0.92 0.29 -3.33
N GLY A 64 -1.99 1.09 -3.21
CA GLY A 64 -2.54 1.63 -1.97
C GLY A 64 -2.85 3.13 -2.10
N THR A 65 -3.91 3.60 -1.46
CA THR A 65 -4.16 5.04 -1.31
C THR A 65 -4.53 5.34 0.15
N PRO A 66 -3.65 6.02 0.92
CA PRO A 66 -2.28 6.41 0.59
C PRO A 66 -1.33 5.21 0.36
N GLY A 67 -0.17 5.46 -0.25
CA GLY A 67 0.84 4.43 -0.49
C GLY A 67 1.49 3.89 0.80
N MET A 68 2.35 2.87 0.69
CA MET A 68 3.08 2.34 1.85
C MET A 68 4.04 3.38 2.43
N ASN A 69 4.08 3.50 3.77
CA ASN A 69 5.11 4.27 4.47
C ASN A 69 6.44 3.52 4.41
N PHE A 70 7.51 4.23 4.11
CA PHE A 70 8.86 3.67 4.13
C PHE A 70 9.71 4.36 5.18
N LEU A 71 10.14 3.59 6.18
CA LEU A 71 10.98 4.06 7.27
C LEU A 71 12.37 3.41 7.16
N PRO A 72 13.46 4.15 7.49
CA PRO A 72 14.76 3.54 7.63
C PRO A 72 14.73 2.51 8.77
N GLY A 73 15.21 1.31 8.51
CA GLY A 73 15.41 0.26 9.52
C GLY A 73 16.88 0.10 9.85
N ASP A 74 17.16 -0.45 11.03
CA ASP A 74 18.53 -0.77 11.42
C ASP A 74 19.14 -1.86 10.52
N VAL A 75 20.46 -1.78 10.36
CA VAL A 75 21.24 -2.75 9.60
C VAL A 75 21.10 -4.14 10.21
N VAL A 76 20.57 -5.08 9.46
CA VAL A 76 20.47 -6.47 9.89
C VAL A 76 21.72 -7.23 9.44
N ARG A 77 22.37 -7.90 10.39
CA ARG A 77 23.48 -8.81 10.08
C ARG A 77 22.91 -10.13 9.61
N ARG A 78 23.18 -10.47 8.36
CA ARG A 78 22.91 -11.78 7.77
C ARG A 78 24.25 -12.51 7.56
N PRO A 79 24.25 -13.84 7.31
CA PRO A 79 25.47 -14.61 7.10
C PRO A 79 26.37 -14.08 5.97
N ASP A 80 25.78 -13.37 5.02
CA ASP A 80 26.41 -12.79 3.83
C ASP A 80 26.85 -11.32 4.01
N GLY A 81 26.55 -10.67 5.13
CA GLY A 81 27.00 -9.30 5.41
C GLY A 81 26.03 -8.42 6.19
N ARG A 82 26.32 -7.12 6.18
CA ARG A 82 25.46 -6.06 6.72
C ARG A 82 24.57 -5.54 5.60
N HIS A 83 23.26 -5.51 5.84
CA HIS A 83 22.29 -5.03 4.87
C HIS A 83 21.45 -3.91 5.45
N ASP A 84 21.37 -2.80 4.74
CA ASP A 84 20.42 -1.73 5.05
C ASP A 84 19.00 -2.24 4.81
N VAL A 85 18.12 -2.05 5.80
CA VAL A 85 16.73 -2.49 5.74
C VAL A 85 15.85 -1.25 5.65
N VAL A 86 14.79 -1.34 4.85
CA VAL A 86 13.71 -0.35 4.87
C VAL A 86 12.46 -1.07 5.32
N ILE A 87 11.79 -0.48 6.31
CA ILE A 87 10.56 -0.98 6.88
C ILE A 87 9.41 -0.37 6.10
N GLY A 88 8.59 -1.23 5.49
CA GLY A 88 7.37 -0.84 4.80
C GLY A 88 6.15 -1.09 5.68
N ILE A 89 5.33 -0.08 5.95
CA ILE A 89 4.10 -0.21 6.76
C ILE A 89 2.93 0.45 6.05
N ARG A 90 1.80 -0.24 5.91
CA ARG A 90 0.60 0.36 5.32
C ARG A 90 -0.01 1.39 6.27
N PRO A 91 -0.57 2.50 5.75
CA PRO A 91 -1.23 3.52 6.59
C PRO A 91 -2.31 2.95 7.52
N GLU A 92 -3.06 1.94 7.07
CA GLU A 92 -4.09 1.26 7.88
C GLU A 92 -3.57 0.28 8.94
N ASP A 93 -2.31 -0.16 8.83
CA ASP A 93 -1.70 -1.05 9.81
C ASP A 93 -1.16 -0.27 11.03
N ILE A 94 -1.08 1.06 10.93
CA ILE A 94 -0.66 1.94 12.01
C ILE A 94 -1.90 2.36 12.79
N GLY A 95 -1.93 2.06 14.09
CA GLY A 95 -2.99 2.53 14.99
C GLY A 95 -2.52 3.64 15.90
N LEU A 96 -3.48 4.44 16.34
CA LEU A 96 -3.26 5.62 17.18
C LEU A 96 -3.29 5.31 18.69
N ASP A 97 -3.76 4.12 19.06
CA ASP A 97 -3.85 3.68 20.45
C ASP A 97 -2.54 3.11 20.98
N ARG A 98 -2.28 3.30 22.28
CA ARG A 98 -1.22 2.58 22.99
C ARG A 98 -1.70 1.16 23.30
N ARG A 99 -1.30 0.19 22.49
CA ARG A 99 -1.47 -1.25 22.79
C ARG A 99 -0.12 -1.90 23.13
N ALA A 100 -0.15 -2.90 24.01
CA ALA A 100 1.05 -3.58 24.50
C ALA A 100 1.75 -4.44 23.42
N ASP A 101 1.05 -4.82 22.35
CA ASP A 101 1.52 -5.63 21.24
C ASP A 101 2.13 -4.81 20.09
N ARG A 102 2.24 -3.49 20.25
CA ARG A 102 2.71 -2.56 19.20
C ARG A 102 3.97 -1.81 19.63
N VAL A 103 4.81 -1.49 18.66
CA VAL A 103 5.98 -0.63 18.87
C VAL A 103 5.51 0.83 18.79
N PRO A 104 5.70 1.64 19.85
CA PRO A 104 5.29 3.03 19.82
C PRO A 104 6.22 3.83 18.89
N LEU A 105 5.62 4.62 18.00
CA LEU A 105 6.33 5.58 17.16
C LEU A 105 5.86 7.00 17.53
N PRO A 106 6.60 7.73 18.39
CA PRO A 106 6.24 9.10 18.74
C PRO A 106 6.34 10.02 17.53
N GLY A 107 5.33 10.87 17.34
CA GLY A 107 5.31 11.87 16.30
C GLY A 107 4.26 12.95 16.55
N ALA A 108 4.38 14.06 15.84
CA ALA A 108 3.43 15.17 15.88
C ALA A 108 2.61 15.21 14.57
N VAL A 109 1.29 15.36 14.70
CA VAL A 109 0.41 15.50 13.53
C VAL A 109 0.66 16.86 12.89
N GLN A 110 1.05 16.87 11.63
CA GLN A 110 1.28 18.08 10.83
C GLN A 110 0.04 18.45 10.02
N LEU A 111 -0.64 17.46 9.45
CA LEU A 111 -1.83 17.65 8.63
C LEU A 111 -2.87 16.57 8.90
N ARG A 112 -4.13 16.99 8.89
CA ARG A 112 -5.31 16.13 8.99
C ARG A 112 -6.16 16.31 7.75
N GLU A 113 -6.37 15.25 6.99
CA GLU A 113 -7.22 15.23 5.81
C GLU A 113 -8.45 14.37 6.07
N VAL A 114 -9.65 14.97 6.03
CA VAL A 114 -10.91 14.27 6.30
C VAL A 114 -11.49 13.76 4.99
N LEU A 115 -11.57 12.44 4.86
CA LEU A 115 -12.10 11.74 3.68
C LEU A 115 -13.44 11.08 4.03
N GLY A 116 -14.33 11.84 4.67
CA GLY A 116 -15.63 11.36 5.13
C GLY A 116 -15.52 10.55 6.42
N ALA A 117 -15.72 9.23 6.33
CA ALA A 117 -15.67 8.33 7.49
C ALA A 117 -14.24 7.98 7.92
N GLU A 118 -13.27 8.22 7.06
CA GLU A 118 -11.85 8.03 7.36
C GLU A 118 -11.13 9.37 7.46
N VAL A 119 -10.06 9.39 8.23
CA VAL A 119 -9.11 10.49 8.31
C VAL A 119 -7.73 9.98 7.95
N VAL A 120 -7.03 10.75 7.11
CA VAL A 120 -5.62 10.54 6.82
C VAL A 120 -4.84 11.57 7.62
N LEU A 121 -3.90 11.09 8.44
CA LEU A 121 -3.03 11.90 9.27
C LEU A 121 -1.62 11.84 8.69
N HIS A 122 -1.02 13.01 8.49
CA HIS A 122 0.40 13.14 8.16
C HIS A 122 1.14 13.49 9.44
N VAL A 123 2.02 12.59 9.89
CA VAL A 123 2.67 12.65 11.19
C VAL A 123 4.18 12.75 10.97
N ALA A 124 4.79 13.80 11.51
CA ALA A 124 6.25 13.90 11.60
C ALA A 124 6.74 13.07 12.80
N SER A 125 7.47 12.01 12.52
CA SER A 125 8.10 11.16 13.54
C SER A 125 9.62 11.27 13.51
N GLN A 126 10.28 10.74 14.54
CA GLN A 126 11.75 10.64 14.55
C GLN A 126 12.31 9.76 13.43
N ALA A 127 11.50 8.85 12.87
CA ALA A 127 11.90 7.97 11.77
C ALA A 127 11.61 8.57 10.38
N GLY A 128 10.95 9.74 10.31
CA GLY A 128 10.51 10.38 9.08
C GLY A 128 9.02 10.72 9.08
N GLU A 129 8.53 11.20 7.93
CA GLU A 129 7.10 11.44 7.74
C GLU A 129 6.33 10.13 7.56
N VAL A 130 5.20 10.01 8.25
CA VAL A 130 4.36 8.82 8.27
C VAL A 130 2.92 9.22 8.05
N THR A 131 2.29 8.56 7.09
CA THR A 131 0.86 8.69 6.83
C THR A 131 0.11 7.57 7.55
N VAL A 132 -0.91 7.94 8.32
CA VAL A 132 -1.77 7.01 9.07
C VAL A 132 -3.20 7.14 8.59
N ARG A 133 -3.89 6.03 8.35
CA ARG A 133 -5.33 6.01 8.04
C ARG A 133 -6.10 5.50 9.26
N ALA A 134 -7.03 6.30 9.76
CA ALA A 134 -7.84 5.97 10.93
C ALA A 134 -9.33 6.30 10.68
N ASP A 135 -10.21 5.74 11.50
CA ASP A 135 -11.63 6.12 11.49
C ASP A 135 -11.75 7.55 12.06
N ALA A 136 -12.52 8.40 11.38
CA ALA A 136 -12.70 9.81 11.72
C ALA A 136 -13.31 10.03 13.11
N ARG A 137 -13.96 9.02 13.71
CA ARG A 137 -14.53 9.07 15.07
C ARG A 137 -13.49 8.86 16.16
N THR A 138 -12.35 8.28 15.81
CA THR A 138 -11.25 7.96 16.73
C THR A 138 -10.24 9.09 16.87
N VAL A 139 -10.38 10.18 16.09
CA VAL A 139 -9.37 11.26 15.95
C VAL A 139 -9.95 12.66 16.06
#